data_AF-A0A257LSX4-F1
#
_entry.id   AF-A0A257LSX4-F1
#
_cell.length_a   1.000
_cell.length_b   1.000
_cell.length_c   1.000
_cell.angle_alpha   90.00
_cell.angle_beta   90.00
_cell.angle_gamma   90.00
#
_symmetry.space_group_name_H-M   'P 1'
#
loop_
_entity.id
_entity.type
_entity.pdbx_description
1 polymer ?
#
loop_
_entity_poly.entity_id
_entity_poly.type
_entity_poly.pdbx_seq_one_letter_code
_entity_poly.pdbx_strand_id
1 'polypeptide(L)'
;MALAARGKGSLVASLVTADPKVAAQVVPAIAAWHGRVHILDRESAAESTGHGSPLPLLKHGGPGRAGGGDELGGVRAVKHFLQRAAVQGSPTMLAAVTGEYVRGAKVQEEVLHPFRKWFDDLAIGDSLLTHRRTVTDADIVAFGGISGDFFYMHFDEVAARQSAFGKRIAHGYFVLSAAAGLFVSPAEGPVLANYGLDTLRFVKPVGIGDTIRARLTCKRKIDKPARKDQPAQGVVAWDVQVTNQDDELVASYDILTLVLKRPA
;
A
#
# COMPACT_ATOMS: atom_id res chain seq x y z
N MET A 1 -20.89 -33.07 1.38
CA MET A 1 -21.15 -31.63 1.18
C MET A 1 -22.64 -31.29 1.23
N ALA A 2 -23.52 -32.02 0.53
CA ALA A 2 -24.97 -31.76 0.51
C ALA A 2 -25.63 -31.68 1.91
N LEU A 3 -25.18 -32.48 2.88
CA LEU A 3 -25.71 -32.43 4.26
C LEU A 3 -25.43 -31.10 4.96
N ALA A 4 -24.24 -30.53 4.81
CA ALA A 4 -23.90 -29.24 5.42
C ALA A 4 -24.76 -28.10 4.85
N ALA A 5 -25.15 -28.19 3.57
CA ALA A 5 -26.04 -27.20 2.94
C ALA A 5 -27.50 -27.29 3.42
N ARG A 6 -27.94 -28.44 3.96
CA ARG A 6 -29.32 -28.63 4.44
C ARG A 6 -29.67 -27.76 5.65
N GLY A 7 -28.69 -27.16 6.32
CA GLY A 7 -28.91 -26.16 7.36
C GLY A 7 -29.65 -24.90 6.88
N LYS A 8 -29.72 -24.67 5.55
CA LYS A 8 -30.35 -23.50 4.91
C LYS A 8 -29.79 -22.16 5.41
N GLY A 9 -28.49 -22.13 5.63
CA GLY A 9 -27.79 -20.98 6.20
C GLY A 9 -27.44 -21.20 7.68
N SER A 10 -26.17 -21.10 8.00
CA SER A 10 -25.64 -21.34 9.34
C SER A 10 -24.57 -20.29 9.68
N LEU A 11 -24.39 -20.01 10.97
CA LEU A 11 -23.40 -19.04 11.43
C LEU A 11 -21.97 -19.57 11.23
N VAL A 12 -21.76 -20.84 11.58
CA VAL A 12 -20.44 -21.45 11.59
C VAL A 12 -20.51 -22.95 11.25
N ALA A 13 -19.49 -23.46 10.55
CA ALA A 13 -19.24 -24.89 10.37
C ALA A 13 -17.81 -25.25 10.78
N SER A 14 -17.57 -26.53 11.07
CA SER A 14 -16.24 -27.09 11.25
C SER A 14 -15.96 -28.16 10.20
N LEU A 15 -14.74 -28.17 9.67
CA LEU A 15 -14.18 -29.28 8.90
C LEU A 15 -12.94 -29.78 9.64
N VAL A 16 -12.98 -31.01 10.14
CA VAL A 16 -11.82 -31.63 10.78
C VAL A 16 -11.15 -32.54 9.77
N THR A 17 -9.96 -32.18 9.30
CA THR A 17 -9.21 -32.95 8.28
C THR A 17 -7.73 -32.62 8.36
N ALA A 18 -6.87 -33.61 8.12
CA ALA A 18 -5.43 -33.39 7.91
C ALA A 18 -5.06 -33.31 6.42
N ASP A 19 -6.02 -33.56 5.51
CA ASP A 19 -5.77 -33.52 4.06
C ASP A 19 -6.14 -32.14 3.47
N PRO A 20 -5.17 -31.37 2.95
CA PRO A 20 -5.42 -30.06 2.34
C PRO A 20 -6.28 -30.15 1.07
N LYS A 21 -6.28 -31.27 0.34
CA LYS A 21 -7.14 -31.46 -0.85
C LYS A 21 -8.60 -31.55 -0.45
N VAL A 22 -8.91 -32.27 0.63
CA VAL A 22 -10.27 -32.32 1.20
C VAL A 22 -10.71 -30.93 1.64
N ALA A 23 -9.85 -30.17 2.33
CA ALA A 23 -10.16 -28.79 2.73
C ALA A 23 -10.44 -27.88 1.52
N ALA A 24 -9.56 -27.90 0.51
CA ALA A 24 -9.71 -27.11 -0.72
C ALA A 24 -10.99 -27.46 -1.50
N GLN A 25 -11.43 -28.71 -1.47
CA GLN A 25 -12.65 -29.16 -2.14
C GLN A 25 -13.92 -28.84 -1.34
N VAL A 26 -13.91 -29.07 -0.02
CA VAL A 26 -15.11 -28.96 0.83
C VAL A 26 -15.42 -27.52 1.21
N VAL A 27 -14.41 -26.71 1.56
CA VAL A 27 -14.61 -25.38 2.13
C VAL A 27 -15.38 -24.44 1.18
N PRO A 28 -15.02 -24.31 -0.11
CA PRO A 28 -15.79 -23.46 -1.03
C PRO A 28 -17.25 -23.89 -1.16
N ALA A 29 -17.52 -25.20 -1.16
CA ALA A 29 -18.86 -25.74 -1.30
C ALA A 29 -19.76 -25.44 -0.09
N ILE A 30 -19.19 -25.47 1.13
CA ILE A 30 -19.97 -25.19 2.35
C ILE A 30 -19.98 -23.71 2.70
N ALA A 31 -18.96 -22.92 2.32
CA ALA A 31 -18.86 -21.50 2.64
C ALA A 31 -20.00 -20.66 2.04
N ALA A 32 -20.63 -21.11 0.94
CA ALA A 32 -21.84 -20.49 0.40
C ALA A 32 -23.02 -20.46 1.40
N TRP A 33 -22.99 -21.34 2.40
CA TRP A 33 -24.06 -21.52 3.39
C TRP A 33 -23.65 -21.15 4.81
N HIS A 34 -22.37 -20.86 5.06
CA HIS A 34 -21.82 -20.63 6.40
C HIS A 34 -21.01 -19.34 6.42
N GLY A 35 -21.30 -18.42 7.34
CA GLY A 35 -20.54 -17.16 7.39
C GLY A 35 -19.14 -17.30 7.98
N ARG A 36 -18.85 -18.40 8.69
CA ARG A 36 -17.48 -18.80 9.08
C ARG A 36 -17.29 -20.31 8.96
N VAL A 37 -16.12 -20.75 8.48
CA VAL A 37 -15.73 -22.16 8.47
C VAL A 37 -14.43 -22.31 9.25
N HIS A 38 -14.42 -23.17 10.26
CA HIS A 38 -13.25 -23.52 11.05
C HIS A 38 -12.67 -24.84 10.51
N ILE A 39 -11.49 -24.79 9.91
CA ILE A 39 -10.74 -25.99 9.52
C ILE A 39 -9.86 -26.36 10.72
N LEU A 40 -10.04 -27.56 11.26
CA LEU A 40 -9.31 -28.03 12.43
C LEU A 40 -8.45 -29.24 12.07
N ASP A 41 -7.16 -29.15 12.37
CA ASP A 41 -6.18 -30.24 12.30
C ASP A 41 -5.30 -30.22 13.56
N ARG A 42 -4.23 -31.02 13.57
CA ARG A 42 -3.32 -31.11 14.72
C ARG A 42 -2.56 -29.79 14.96
N GLU A 43 -2.18 -29.08 13.90
CA GLU A 43 -1.42 -27.83 14.00
C GLU A 43 -2.30 -26.69 14.52
N SER A 44 -3.50 -26.56 13.96
CA SER A 44 -4.48 -25.56 14.38
C SER A 44 -4.94 -25.78 15.82
N ALA A 45 -5.13 -27.03 16.25
CA ALA A 45 -5.70 -27.34 17.57
C ALA A 45 -4.87 -26.85 18.76
N ALA A 46 -3.56 -26.65 18.61
CA ALA A 46 -2.68 -26.27 19.72
C ALA A 46 -3.02 -24.91 20.34
N GLU A 47 -3.39 -23.94 19.49
CA GLU A 47 -3.66 -22.54 19.90
C GLU A 47 -5.01 -22.02 19.39
N SER A 48 -5.86 -22.90 18.85
CA SER A 48 -7.17 -22.51 18.36
C SER A 48 -8.05 -21.95 19.47
N THR A 49 -8.70 -20.83 19.21
CA THR A 49 -9.74 -20.27 20.10
C THR A 49 -11.03 -21.10 20.05
N GLY A 50 -11.09 -22.12 19.20
CA GLY A 50 -12.19 -23.06 19.10
C GLY A 50 -13.34 -22.58 18.22
N HIS A 51 -14.39 -23.39 18.18
CA HIS A 51 -15.60 -23.12 17.40
C HIS A 51 -16.51 -22.06 18.07
N GLY A 52 -16.56 -22.01 19.39
CA GLY A 52 -17.48 -21.15 20.15
C GLY A 52 -17.03 -19.71 20.40
N SER A 53 -15.82 -19.33 19.99
CA SER A 53 -15.24 -18.02 20.28
C SER A 53 -15.21 -17.15 19.00
N PRO A 54 -16.24 -16.33 18.72
CA PRO A 54 -16.22 -15.43 17.57
C PRO A 54 -15.19 -14.31 17.78
N LEU A 55 -14.22 -14.21 16.87
CA LEU A 55 -13.13 -13.24 16.99
C LEU A 55 -13.55 -11.85 16.46
N PRO A 56 -13.16 -10.73 17.11
CA PRO A 56 -13.55 -9.38 16.70
C PRO A 56 -13.19 -9.01 15.24
N LEU A 57 -12.09 -9.56 14.72
CA LEU A 57 -11.61 -9.29 13.36
C LEU A 57 -12.22 -10.22 12.29
N LEU A 58 -12.90 -11.30 12.70
CA LEU A 58 -13.58 -12.21 11.79
C LEU A 58 -15.06 -11.85 11.68
N LYS A 59 -15.62 -12.04 10.49
CA LYS A 59 -17.07 -11.90 10.27
C LYS A 59 -17.81 -12.88 11.19
N HIS A 60 -18.83 -12.38 11.89
CA HIS A 60 -19.79 -13.17 12.64
C HIS A 60 -21.19 -12.93 12.07
N GLY A 61 -21.68 -13.86 11.27
CA GLY A 61 -22.95 -13.71 10.56
C GLY A 61 -23.16 -14.91 9.65
N GLY A 62 -24.24 -14.94 8.88
CA GLY A 62 -24.49 -16.05 7.97
C GLY A 62 -25.77 -15.87 7.17
N PRO A 63 -25.86 -16.46 5.97
CA PRO A 63 -27.04 -16.32 5.12
C PRO A 63 -28.25 -17.09 5.69
N GLY A 64 -29.43 -16.86 5.11
CA GLY A 64 -30.63 -17.68 5.35
C GLY A 64 -31.05 -17.72 6.81
N ARG A 65 -31.14 -18.94 7.38
CA ARG A 65 -31.57 -19.15 8.78
C ARG A 65 -30.67 -18.50 9.83
N ALA A 66 -29.44 -18.13 9.48
CA ALA A 66 -28.54 -17.41 10.37
C ALA A 66 -28.82 -15.90 10.45
N GLY A 67 -29.81 -15.40 9.71
CA GLY A 67 -30.32 -14.02 9.80
C GLY A 67 -29.93 -13.11 8.64
N GLY A 68 -28.95 -13.51 7.81
CA GLY A 68 -28.51 -12.76 6.63
C GLY A 68 -27.65 -11.52 6.94
N GLY A 69 -27.70 -11.01 8.16
CA GLY A 69 -26.84 -9.95 8.66
C GLY A 69 -25.44 -10.45 9.05
N ASP A 70 -24.55 -9.48 9.21
CA ASP A 70 -23.17 -9.69 9.64
C ASP A 70 -22.82 -8.71 10.77
N GLU A 71 -22.07 -9.21 11.75
CA GLU A 71 -21.50 -8.50 12.88
C GLU A 71 -19.99 -8.76 12.94
N LEU A 72 -19.28 -8.01 13.80
CA LEU A 72 -17.82 -8.07 13.91
C LEU A 72 -17.14 -7.86 12.54
N GLY A 73 -16.06 -8.58 12.23
CA GLY A 73 -15.35 -8.43 10.95
C GLY A 73 -14.49 -7.17 10.86
N GLY A 74 -13.99 -6.69 12.00
CA GLY A 74 -13.10 -5.54 12.11
C GLY A 74 -13.75 -4.27 11.57
N VAL A 75 -13.09 -3.60 10.62
CA VAL A 75 -13.60 -2.35 10.03
C VAL A 75 -14.93 -2.51 9.28
N ARG A 76 -15.33 -3.74 8.91
CA ARG A 76 -16.62 -3.99 8.24
C ARG A 76 -17.80 -3.68 9.17
N ALA A 77 -17.73 -4.08 10.45
CA ALA A 77 -18.75 -3.76 11.45
C ALA A 77 -19.02 -2.25 11.51
N VAL A 78 -17.94 -1.45 11.54
CA VAL A 78 -18.04 0.02 11.62
C VAL A 78 -18.81 0.60 10.44
N LYS A 79 -18.68 0.01 9.23
CA LYS A 79 -19.38 0.49 8.03
C LYS A 79 -20.90 0.33 8.08
N HIS A 80 -21.45 -0.51 8.96
CA HIS A 80 -22.90 -0.60 9.18
C HIS A 80 -23.45 0.63 9.93
N PHE A 81 -22.61 1.28 10.73
CA PHE A 81 -22.97 2.47 11.52
C PHE A 81 -22.60 3.79 10.84
N LEU A 82 -22.02 3.73 9.64
CA LEU A 82 -21.64 4.89 8.85
C LEU A 82 -22.54 5.01 7.62
N GLN A 83 -23.07 6.21 7.37
CA GLN A 83 -23.69 6.51 6.08
C GLN A 83 -22.59 6.67 5.03
N ARG A 84 -22.68 5.90 3.93
CA ARG A 84 -21.74 6.00 2.81
C ARG A 84 -22.35 6.82 1.69
N ALA A 85 -21.63 7.80 1.19
CA ALA A 85 -22.02 8.63 0.06
C ALA A 85 -20.90 8.62 -0.99
N ALA A 86 -21.27 8.49 -2.27
CA ALA A 86 -20.34 8.69 -3.37
C ALA A 86 -20.26 10.18 -3.67
N VAL A 87 -19.16 10.82 -3.27
CA VAL A 87 -18.92 12.25 -3.51
C VAL A 87 -18.15 12.40 -4.82
N GLN A 88 -18.65 13.22 -5.73
CA GLN A 88 -18.01 13.54 -7.01
C GLN A 88 -17.63 15.01 -7.05
N GLY A 89 -16.54 15.32 -7.73
CA GLY A 89 -16.03 16.69 -7.84
C GLY A 89 -14.63 16.71 -8.44
N SER A 90 -14.05 17.91 -8.56
CA SER A 90 -12.65 18.03 -8.96
C SER A 90 -11.72 17.46 -7.86
N PRO A 91 -10.51 16.97 -8.21
CA PRO A 91 -9.58 16.43 -7.22
C PRO A 91 -9.28 17.39 -6.06
N THR A 92 -9.17 18.69 -6.34
CA THR A 92 -8.96 19.72 -5.30
C THR A 92 -10.12 19.79 -4.32
N MET A 93 -11.37 19.71 -4.79
CA MET A 93 -12.55 19.71 -3.92
C MET A 93 -12.63 18.41 -3.12
N LEU A 94 -12.34 17.27 -3.75
CA LEU A 94 -12.29 15.98 -3.06
C LEU A 94 -11.21 15.95 -1.97
N ALA A 95 -10.05 16.55 -2.23
CA ALA A 95 -8.99 16.66 -1.22
C ALA A 95 -9.42 17.51 -0.02
N ALA A 96 -10.09 18.63 -0.26
CA ALA A 96 -10.63 19.48 0.80
C ALA A 96 -11.72 18.76 1.63
N VAL A 97 -12.58 17.96 0.99
CA VAL A 97 -13.66 17.21 1.67
C VAL A 97 -13.11 16.03 2.47
N THR A 98 -12.10 15.33 1.94
CA THR A 98 -11.56 14.11 2.56
C THR A 98 -10.45 14.37 3.59
N GLY A 99 -9.82 15.54 3.54
CA GLY A 99 -8.63 15.84 4.35
C GLY A 99 -7.39 15.06 3.90
N GLU A 100 -7.40 14.52 2.68
CA GLU A 100 -6.29 13.76 2.09
C GLU A 100 -6.00 14.29 0.68
N TYR A 101 -4.73 14.24 0.26
CA TYR A 101 -4.38 14.62 -1.10
C TYR A 101 -4.98 13.62 -2.10
N VAL A 102 -5.62 14.17 -3.13
CA VAL A 102 -6.11 13.42 -4.28
C VAL A 102 -5.26 13.81 -5.49
N ARG A 103 -4.80 12.84 -6.27
CA ARG A 103 -3.99 13.11 -7.46
C ARG A 103 -4.71 14.06 -8.42
N GLY A 104 -3.97 15.05 -8.91
CA GLY A 104 -4.52 16.13 -9.73
C GLY A 104 -5.11 17.29 -8.92
N ALA A 105 -5.12 17.22 -7.59
CA ALA A 105 -5.42 18.38 -6.76
C ALA A 105 -4.31 19.42 -6.84
N LYS A 106 -4.67 20.69 -6.61
CA LYS A 106 -3.70 21.78 -6.46
C LYS A 106 -2.71 21.44 -5.33
N VAL A 107 -1.44 21.77 -5.57
CA VAL A 107 -0.33 21.54 -4.63
C VAL A 107 0.14 22.86 -4.04
N GLN A 108 0.82 22.78 -2.90
CA GLN A 108 1.44 23.90 -2.21
C GLN A 108 2.96 23.72 -2.28
N GLU A 109 3.63 24.56 -3.05
CA GLU A 109 5.10 24.53 -3.16
C GLU A 109 5.66 25.72 -2.36
N GLU A 110 6.48 25.41 -1.36
CA GLU A 110 7.16 26.39 -0.52
C GLU A 110 8.67 26.31 -0.71
N VAL A 111 9.37 27.36 -0.26
CA VAL A 111 10.84 27.39 -0.27
C VAL A 111 11.43 26.32 0.64
N LEU A 112 10.78 26.01 1.77
CA LEU A 112 11.24 25.00 2.70
C LEU A 112 10.87 23.60 2.22
N HIS A 113 11.88 22.73 2.11
CA HIS A 113 11.71 21.33 1.77
C HIS A 113 10.73 20.62 2.74
N PRO A 114 9.70 19.89 2.28
CA PRO A 114 8.68 19.29 3.15
C PRO A 114 9.24 18.37 4.24
N PHE A 115 10.29 17.57 3.96
CA PHE A 115 10.95 16.75 5.00
C PHE A 115 11.67 17.54 6.10
N ARG A 116 11.78 18.87 5.98
CA ARG A 116 12.33 19.74 7.02
C ARG A 116 11.23 20.39 7.88
N LYS A 117 9.95 20.19 7.53
CA LYS A 117 8.81 20.64 8.32
C LYS A 117 8.48 19.62 9.42
N TRP A 118 8.15 20.11 10.60
CA TRP A 118 7.62 19.29 11.69
C TRP A 118 6.24 18.75 11.33
N PHE A 119 5.81 17.68 12.00
CA PHE A 119 4.49 17.09 11.78
C PHE A 119 3.37 18.13 11.88
N ASP A 120 3.45 19.07 12.82
CA ASP A 120 2.42 20.10 13.04
C ASP A 120 2.40 21.16 11.94
N ASP A 121 3.56 21.44 11.34
CA ASP A 121 3.74 22.47 10.30
C ASP A 121 3.43 21.94 8.88
N LEU A 122 3.33 20.62 8.71
CA LEU A 122 2.99 20.00 7.43
C LEU A 122 1.51 20.16 7.09
N ALA A 123 1.21 20.71 5.91
CA ALA A 123 -0.14 20.74 5.37
C ALA A 123 -0.34 19.61 4.34
N ILE A 124 -1.59 19.14 4.22
CA ILE A 124 -1.97 18.24 3.13
C ILE A 124 -1.84 18.99 1.80
N GLY A 125 -1.18 18.38 0.82
CA GLY A 125 -0.84 19.02 -0.45
C GLY A 125 0.49 19.75 -0.48
N ASP A 126 1.22 19.85 0.65
CA ASP A 126 2.62 20.30 0.65
C ASP A 126 3.42 19.46 -0.31
N SER A 127 4.07 20.07 -1.30
CA SER A 127 4.71 19.37 -2.39
C SER A 127 6.12 19.85 -2.65
N LEU A 128 6.98 18.89 -2.98
CA LEU A 128 8.28 19.11 -3.57
C LEU A 128 8.29 18.57 -4.99
N LEU A 129 8.75 19.42 -5.91
CA LEU A 129 9.06 19.03 -7.26
C LEU A 129 10.57 19.01 -7.43
N THR A 130 11.14 17.83 -7.64
CA THR A 130 12.60 17.67 -7.57
C THR A 130 13.29 18.25 -8.80
N HIS A 131 14.61 18.35 -8.69
CA HIS A 131 15.47 18.44 -9.86
C HIS A 131 15.41 17.14 -10.69
N ARG A 132 16.03 17.17 -11.87
CA ARG A 132 16.00 16.09 -12.85
C ARG A 132 17.25 15.21 -12.75
N ARG A 133 17.12 13.92 -13.09
CA ARG A 133 18.25 12.99 -13.25
C ARG A 133 18.08 12.20 -14.53
N THR A 134 19.07 12.27 -15.42
CA THR A 134 19.12 11.43 -16.62
C THR A 134 19.64 10.05 -16.25
N VAL A 135 18.93 9.01 -16.69
CA VAL A 135 19.30 7.61 -16.48
C VAL A 135 20.22 7.17 -17.61
N THR A 136 21.33 6.54 -17.24
CA THR A 136 22.38 6.11 -18.16
C THR A 136 22.60 4.60 -18.09
N ASP A 137 23.33 4.04 -19.05
CA ASP A 137 23.74 2.63 -19.01
C ASP A 137 24.58 2.33 -17.74
N ALA A 138 25.41 3.30 -17.32
CA ALA A 138 26.22 3.18 -16.11
C ALA A 138 25.36 3.01 -14.84
N ASP A 139 24.21 3.69 -14.77
CA ASP A 139 23.28 3.52 -13.65
C ASP A 139 22.72 2.09 -13.59
N ILE A 140 22.35 1.53 -14.74
CA ILE A 140 21.81 0.17 -14.85
C ILE A 140 22.87 -0.86 -14.45
N VAL A 141 24.08 -0.71 -14.98
CA VAL A 141 25.22 -1.60 -14.67
C VAL A 141 25.58 -1.51 -13.19
N ALA A 142 25.70 -0.30 -12.64
CA ALA A 142 26.03 -0.09 -11.23
C ALA A 142 24.94 -0.65 -10.30
N PHE A 143 23.66 -0.43 -10.63
CA PHE A 143 22.56 -0.95 -9.82
C PHE A 143 22.47 -2.47 -9.88
N GLY A 144 22.64 -3.09 -11.05
CA GLY A 144 22.72 -4.55 -11.12
C GLY A 144 23.91 -5.11 -10.34
N GLY A 145 25.05 -4.42 -10.38
CA GLY A 145 26.23 -4.77 -9.57
C GLY A 145 25.97 -4.74 -8.06
N ILE A 146 25.32 -3.69 -7.53
CA ILE A 146 25.09 -3.56 -6.09
C ILE A 146 23.89 -4.37 -5.58
N SER A 147 22.85 -4.54 -6.41
CA SER A 147 21.64 -5.28 -6.05
C SER A 147 21.74 -6.78 -6.33
N GLY A 148 22.65 -7.19 -7.22
CA GLY A 148 22.72 -8.55 -7.75
C GLY A 148 21.68 -8.87 -8.82
N ASP A 149 20.82 -7.91 -9.20
CA ASP A 149 19.80 -8.10 -10.22
C ASP A 149 20.37 -7.90 -11.64
N PHE A 150 20.80 -9.03 -12.23
CA PHE A 150 21.26 -9.11 -13.62
C PHE A 150 20.18 -9.61 -14.58
N PHE A 151 18.89 -9.34 -14.29
CA PHE A 151 17.79 -9.74 -15.15
C PHE A 151 17.99 -9.27 -16.60
N TYR A 152 17.69 -10.14 -17.56
CA TYR A 152 18.06 -9.96 -18.98
C TYR A 152 17.52 -8.65 -19.58
N MET A 153 16.36 -8.16 -19.12
CA MET A 153 15.79 -6.88 -19.60
C MET A 153 16.67 -5.65 -19.31
N HIS A 154 17.61 -5.77 -18.38
CA HIS A 154 18.52 -4.70 -17.98
C HIS A 154 19.92 -4.88 -18.61
N PHE A 155 20.32 -6.11 -18.94
CA PHE A 155 21.70 -6.45 -19.32
C PHE A 155 21.89 -7.05 -20.71
N ASP A 156 20.93 -7.82 -21.22
CA ASP A 156 21.06 -8.52 -22.50
C ASP A 156 20.42 -7.71 -23.63
N GLU A 157 21.26 -7.08 -24.43
CA GLU A 157 20.83 -6.30 -25.60
C GLU A 157 20.16 -7.17 -26.68
N VAL A 158 20.57 -8.43 -26.85
CA VAL A 158 20.02 -9.34 -27.86
C VAL A 158 18.62 -9.78 -27.45
N ALA A 159 18.45 -10.20 -26.21
CA ALA A 159 17.14 -10.58 -25.68
C ALA A 159 16.19 -9.37 -25.57
N ALA A 160 16.68 -8.20 -25.14
CA ALA A 160 15.85 -7.01 -24.98
C ALA A 160 15.27 -6.50 -26.32
N ARG A 161 16.01 -6.64 -27.44
CA ARG A 161 15.50 -6.30 -28.78
C ARG A 161 14.32 -7.15 -29.22
N GLN A 162 14.23 -8.39 -28.74
CA GLN A 162 13.13 -9.31 -29.03
C GLN A 162 11.93 -9.11 -28.10
N SER A 163 12.11 -8.34 -27.02
CA SER A 163 11.02 -8.02 -26.09
C SER A 163 10.07 -6.96 -26.65
N ALA A 164 8.90 -6.81 -26.03
CA ALA A 164 7.93 -5.76 -26.36
C ALA A 164 8.49 -4.32 -26.20
N PHE A 165 9.62 -4.15 -25.51
CA PHE A 165 10.25 -2.85 -25.28
C PHE A 165 11.28 -2.49 -26.35
N GLY A 166 11.78 -3.47 -27.11
CA GLY A 166 12.75 -3.29 -28.20
C GLY A 166 14.16 -2.81 -27.78
N LYS A 167 14.38 -2.53 -26.49
CA LYS A 167 15.66 -2.08 -25.91
C LYS A 167 15.76 -2.45 -24.43
N ARG A 168 16.97 -2.41 -23.89
CA ARG A 168 17.19 -2.52 -22.43
C ARG A 168 16.54 -1.35 -21.70
N ILE A 169 15.98 -1.64 -20.54
CA ILE A 169 15.32 -0.66 -19.67
C ILE A 169 16.01 -0.65 -18.30
N ALA A 170 15.86 0.41 -17.53
CA ALA A 170 16.38 0.49 -16.17
C ALA A 170 15.55 -0.37 -15.21
N HIS A 171 16.18 -0.80 -14.10
CA HIS A 171 15.48 -1.51 -13.04
C HIS A 171 14.39 -0.63 -12.43
N GLY A 172 13.20 -1.18 -12.22
CA GLY A 172 12.15 -0.46 -11.50
C GLY A 172 12.61 -0.03 -10.10
N TYR A 173 13.34 -0.91 -9.40
CA TYR A 173 13.93 -0.59 -8.10
C TYR A 173 15.03 0.47 -8.17
N PHE A 174 15.80 0.54 -9.26
CA PHE A 174 16.69 1.67 -9.48
C PHE A 174 15.91 2.98 -9.60
N VAL A 175 14.81 3.02 -10.36
CA VAL A 175 13.97 4.23 -10.49
C VAL A 175 13.42 4.66 -9.13
N LEU A 176 12.97 3.71 -8.30
CA LEU A 176 12.54 3.96 -6.93
C LEU A 176 13.67 4.54 -6.07
N SER A 177 14.85 3.92 -6.08
CA SER A 177 16.02 4.37 -5.32
C SER A 177 16.53 5.74 -5.79
N ALA A 178 16.56 5.97 -7.10
CA ALA A 178 16.94 7.24 -7.69
C ALA A 178 15.95 8.34 -7.33
N ALA A 179 14.65 8.07 -7.37
CA ALA A 179 13.62 9.01 -6.93
C ALA A 179 13.78 9.35 -5.45
N ALA A 180 14.01 8.38 -4.57
CA ALA A 180 14.32 8.65 -3.16
C ALA A 180 15.55 9.56 -3.00
N GLY A 181 16.62 9.32 -3.77
CA GLY A 181 17.78 10.21 -3.80
C GLY A 181 17.47 11.64 -4.28
N LEU A 182 16.37 11.86 -5.01
CA LEU A 182 15.95 13.18 -5.48
C LEU A 182 15.11 13.95 -4.45
N PHE A 183 14.25 13.29 -3.69
CA PHE A 183 13.29 13.96 -2.78
C PHE A 183 13.62 13.83 -1.30
N VAL A 184 14.57 12.98 -0.89
CA VAL A 184 14.96 12.86 0.51
C VAL A 184 15.95 13.97 0.86
N SER A 185 15.65 14.76 1.89
CA SER A 185 16.60 15.72 2.46
C SER A 185 17.70 14.97 3.21
N PRO A 186 19.00 15.17 2.90
CA PRO A 186 20.10 14.45 3.56
C PRO A 186 20.45 15.00 4.95
N ALA A 187 20.11 16.26 5.24
CA ALA A 187 20.38 16.87 6.53
C ALA A 187 19.44 16.32 7.62
N GLU A 188 19.94 16.22 8.85
CA GLU A 188 19.14 15.89 10.03
C GLU A 188 17.92 16.82 10.13
N GLY A 189 16.78 16.25 10.51
CA GLY A 189 15.51 16.92 10.52
C GLY A 189 14.42 16.10 11.20
N PRO A 190 13.16 16.55 11.10
CA PRO A 190 12.03 15.96 11.84
C PRO A 190 11.60 14.57 11.32
N VAL A 191 12.03 14.15 10.13
CA VAL A 191 11.75 12.81 9.61
C VAL A 191 12.67 11.80 10.28
N LEU A 192 12.09 10.90 11.09
CA LEU A 192 12.83 9.88 11.84
C LEU A 192 13.16 8.66 11.01
N ALA A 193 12.17 8.18 10.26
CA ALA A 193 12.28 6.94 9.51
C ALA A 193 11.32 6.94 8.32
N ASN A 194 11.82 6.51 7.17
CA ASN A 194 10.99 6.08 6.05
C ASN A 194 10.88 4.56 6.12
N TYR A 195 9.73 4.06 6.58
CA TYR A 195 9.59 2.65 7.01
C TYR A 195 8.58 1.86 6.19
N GLY A 196 7.80 2.51 5.32
CA GLY A 196 6.75 1.86 4.56
C GLY A 196 6.68 2.36 3.13
N LEU A 197 6.31 1.44 2.24
CA LEU A 197 6.06 1.70 0.84
C LEU A 197 4.78 0.97 0.46
N ASP A 198 3.80 1.71 -0.02
CA ASP A 198 2.48 1.20 -0.35
C ASP A 198 2.17 1.41 -1.84
N THR A 199 1.42 0.48 -2.43
CA THR A 199 0.82 0.61 -3.77
C THR A 199 1.77 0.91 -4.93
N LEU A 200 3.05 0.51 -4.86
CA LEU A 200 4.01 0.73 -5.94
C LEU A 200 3.59 0.09 -7.27
N ARG A 201 3.59 0.90 -8.31
CA ARG A 201 3.36 0.50 -9.70
C ARG A 201 4.41 1.16 -10.60
N PHE A 202 5.01 0.34 -11.46
CA PHE A 202 5.78 0.80 -12.61
C PHE A 202 4.83 0.87 -13.80
N VAL A 203 4.59 2.06 -14.31
CA VAL A 203 3.55 2.34 -15.31
C VAL A 203 4.14 2.31 -16.71
N LYS A 204 5.26 3.02 -16.90
CA LYS A 204 6.02 3.02 -18.14
C LYS A 204 7.48 2.67 -17.88
N PRO A 205 8.16 1.97 -18.80
CA PRO A 205 9.57 1.68 -18.67
C PRO A 205 10.40 2.96 -18.75
N VAL A 206 11.54 2.98 -18.06
CA VAL A 206 12.56 4.03 -18.19
C VAL A 206 13.71 3.45 -18.97
N GLY A 207 14.03 4.02 -20.14
CA GLY A 207 15.15 3.63 -20.97
C GLY A 207 16.43 4.37 -20.63
N ILE A 208 17.55 3.89 -21.18
CA ILE A 208 18.81 4.63 -21.21
C ILE A 208 18.59 5.93 -21.98
N GLY A 209 19.01 7.06 -21.40
CA GLY A 209 18.85 8.41 -21.93
C GLY A 209 17.59 9.13 -21.43
N ASP A 210 16.63 8.43 -20.83
CA ASP A 210 15.43 9.07 -20.27
C ASP A 210 15.81 9.91 -19.03
N THR A 211 15.09 11.02 -18.84
CA THR A 211 15.32 11.91 -17.70
C THR A 211 14.15 11.87 -16.76
N ILE A 212 14.38 11.38 -15.54
CA ILE A 212 13.36 11.25 -14.51
C ILE A 212 13.34 12.45 -13.55
N ARG A 213 12.18 12.68 -12.97
CA ARG A 213 11.93 13.67 -11.92
C ARG A 213 10.82 13.17 -11.00
N ALA A 214 10.91 13.48 -9.72
CA ALA A 214 9.89 13.10 -8.75
C ALA A 214 9.08 14.31 -8.30
N ARG A 215 7.78 14.09 -8.10
CA ARG A 215 6.91 14.93 -7.29
C ARG A 215 6.56 14.17 -6.03
N LEU A 216 6.91 14.74 -4.89
CA LEU A 216 6.57 14.26 -3.56
C LEU A 216 5.47 15.18 -3.02
N THR A 217 4.36 14.64 -2.55
CA THR A 217 3.24 15.44 -2.01
C THR A 217 2.71 14.82 -0.71
N CYS A 218 2.56 15.64 0.34
CA CYS A 218 2.00 15.24 1.63
C CYS A 218 0.55 14.80 1.43
N LYS A 219 0.31 13.48 1.53
CA LYS A 219 -0.96 12.88 1.18
C LYS A 219 -1.91 12.76 2.35
N ARG A 220 -1.41 12.29 3.49
CA ARG A 220 -2.23 12.01 4.67
C ARG A 220 -1.37 12.10 5.91
N LYS A 221 -1.94 12.62 6.98
CA LYS A 221 -1.31 12.69 8.30
C LYS A 221 -2.12 11.83 9.28
N ILE A 222 -1.44 10.96 9.99
CA ILE A 222 -2.03 10.13 11.05
C ILE A 222 -1.32 10.49 12.34
N ASP A 223 -2.05 11.14 13.22
CA ASP A 223 -1.54 11.45 14.54
C ASP A 223 -1.37 10.16 15.36
N LYS A 224 -0.20 9.96 15.98
CA LYS A 224 0.02 8.87 16.92
C LYS A 224 -0.14 9.40 18.35
N PRO A 225 -0.89 8.69 19.21
CA PRO A 225 -0.95 9.02 20.63
C PRO A 225 0.45 9.06 21.26
N ALA A 226 0.67 10.02 22.15
CA ALA A 226 1.92 10.12 22.89
C ALA A 226 2.18 8.83 23.69
N ARG A 227 3.43 8.36 23.68
CA ARG A 227 3.89 7.22 24.48
C ARG A 227 5.02 7.67 25.38
N LYS A 228 5.07 7.14 26.61
CA LYS A 228 6.06 7.57 27.62
C LYS A 228 7.51 7.30 27.22
N ASP A 229 7.73 6.32 26.34
CA ASP A 229 9.03 5.81 25.91
C ASP A 229 9.51 6.40 24.56
N GLN A 230 8.74 7.30 23.93
CA GLN A 230 9.01 7.76 22.58
C GLN A 230 8.76 9.27 22.43
N PRO A 231 9.54 9.98 21.60
CA PRO A 231 9.25 11.36 21.27
C PRO A 231 7.88 11.47 20.60
N ALA A 232 7.23 12.62 20.78
CA ALA A 232 5.95 12.92 20.15
C ALA A 232 6.11 12.92 18.62
N GLN A 233 5.29 12.15 17.93
CA GLN A 233 5.46 11.87 16.51
C GLN A 233 4.13 11.49 15.84
N GLY A 234 4.07 11.55 14.52
CA GLY A 234 2.96 11.08 13.71
C GLY A 234 3.45 10.35 12.45
N VAL A 235 2.55 9.69 11.75
CA VAL A 235 2.84 9.10 10.43
C VAL A 235 2.38 10.07 9.37
N VAL A 236 3.27 10.38 8.43
CA VAL A 236 2.94 11.12 7.21
C VAL A 236 3.06 10.16 6.03
N ALA A 237 1.96 9.96 5.32
CA ALA A 237 1.95 9.28 4.04
C ALA A 237 2.17 10.32 2.94
N TRP A 238 3.04 10.01 1.98
CA TRP A 238 3.34 10.88 0.85
C TRP A 238 2.99 10.17 -0.45
N ASP A 239 2.31 10.88 -1.35
CA ASP A 239 2.14 10.45 -2.74
C ASP A 239 3.42 10.80 -3.52
N VAL A 240 4.01 9.80 -4.18
CA VAL A 240 5.17 9.97 -5.05
C VAL A 240 4.81 9.64 -6.48
N GLN A 241 5.06 10.59 -7.37
CA GLN A 241 4.89 10.43 -8.81
C GLN A 241 6.22 10.72 -9.49
N VAL A 242 6.74 9.74 -10.23
CA VAL A 242 7.95 9.89 -11.02
C VAL A 242 7.54 10.02 -12.48
N THR A 243 7.99 11.08 -13.14
CA THR A 243 7.73 11.34 -14.56
C THR A 243 9.03 11.40 -15.36
N ASN A 244 8.94 11.14 -16.66
CA ASN A 244 10.04 11.30 -17.61
C ASN A 244 10.08 12.72 -18.23
N GLN A 245 10.92 12.91 -19.25
CA GLN A 245 11.06 14.17 -20.00
C GLN A 245 9.80 14.61 -20.76
N ASP A 246 8.91 13.66 -21.04
CA ASP A 246 7.65 13.87 -21.79
C ASP A 246 6.45 14.04 -20.84
N ASP A 247 6.72 14.28 -19.56
CA ASP A 247 5.73 14.36 -18.46
C ASP A 247 4.87 13.09 -18.30
N GLU A 248 5.35 11.94 -18.79
CA GLU A 248 4.66 10.67 -18.65
C GLU A 248 5.00 10.00 -17.32
N LEU A 249 3.98 9.48 -16.62
CA LEU A 249 4.16 8.77 -15.36
C LEU A 249 4.88 7.43 -15.59
N VAL A 250 6.06 7.28 -15.00
CA VAL A 250 6.88 6.05 -15.09
C VAL A 250 6.75 5.19 -13.84
N ALA A 251 6.65 5.81 -12.66
CA ALA A 251 6.44 5.10 -11.40
C ALA A 251 5.54 5.89 -10.46
N SER A 252 4.76 5.18 -9.67
CA SER A 252 3.82 5.76 -8.73
C SER A 252 3.64 4.90 -7.50
N TYR A 253 3.73 5.51 -6.32
CA TYR A 253 3.70 4.82 -5.04
C TYR A 253 3.41 5.80 -3.90
N ASP A 254 3.07 5.27 -2.73
CA ASP A 254 3.04 6.03 -1.49
C ASP A 254 4.24 5.61 -0.62
N ILE A 255 4.81 6.55 0.13
CA ILE A 255 5.78 6.26 1.20
C ILE A 255 5.21 6.66 2.56
N LEU A 256 5.54 5.88 3.60
CA LEU A 256 5.15 6.13 4.98
C LEU A 256 6.36 6.54 5.80
N THR A 257 6.33 7.77 6.28
CA THR A 257 7.38 8.33 7.12
C THR A 257 6.87 8.59 8.54
N LEU A 258 7.73 8.31 9.52
CA LEU A 258 7.53 8.71 10.90
C LEU A 258 8.16 10.11 11.08
N VAL A 259 7.38 11.08 11.52
CA VAL A 259 7.79 12.49 11.61
C VAL A 259 7.54 13.02 13.01
N LEU A 260 8.54 13.68 13.58
CA LEU A 260 8.47 14.33 14.89
C LEU A 260 7.45 15.47 14.89
N LYS A 261 6.73 15.59 16.00
CA LYS A 261 5.99 16.79 16.37
C LYS A 261 6.93 17.81 16.99
N ARG A 262 6.53 19.09 17.00
CA ARG A 262 7.31 20.10 17.69
C ARG A 262 7.50 19.73 19.16
N PRO A 263 8.71 19.94 19.71
CA PRO A 263 8.89 19.96 21.14
C PRO A 263 7.96 21.01 21.75
N ALA A 264 7.29 20.67 22.84
CA ALA A 264 6.53 21.63 23.65
C ALA A 264 7.46 22.63 24.33
#